data_AF-A0A136LUS2-F1
#
_entry.id   AF-A0A136LUS2-F1
#
_cell.length_a   1.000
_cell.length_b   1.000
_cell.length_c   1.000
_cell.angle_alpha   90.00
_cell.angle_beta   90.00
_cell.angle_gamma   90.00
#
_symmetry.space_group_name_H-M   'P 1'
#
loop_
_entity.id
_entity.type
_entity.pdbx_description
1 polymer ?
#
loop_
_entity_poly.entity_id
_entity_poly.type
_entity_poly.pdbx_seq_one_letter_code
_entity_poly.pdbx_strand_id
1 'polypeptide(L)'
;MKKMRFTEAQVIGILNEQTQQGQKVSEVCRKHGISEATFYNWRSKYAGMKVDELKRLKELEYENARLKKIVANQSLEIDAIKDLLTKSFNA
;
A
#
# COMPACT_ATOMS: atom_id res chain seq x y z
N MET A 1 -1.26 -0.88 -16.53
CA MET A 1 -0.06 -0.96 -15.67
C MET A 1 0.91 -1.97 -16.26
N LYS A 2 2.20 -1.66 -16.34
CA LYS A 2 3.23 -2.60 -16.80
C LYS A 2 3.19 -3.82 -15.86
N LYS A 3 3.03 -5.03 -16.39
CA LYS A 3 2.94 -6.24 -15.58
C LYS A 3 4.26 -6.42 -14.85
N MET A 4 4.29 -6.18 -13.53
CA MET A 4 5.49 -6.40 -12.75
C MET A 4 5.78 -7.91 -12.72
N ARG A 5 7.06 -8.28 -12.88
CA ARG A 5 7.51 -9.68 -12.86
C ARG A 5 7.26 -10.36 -11.50
N PHE A 6 7.30 -9.58 -10.42
CA PHE A 6 7.07 -10.03 -9.05
C PHE A 6 6.00 -9.17 -8.38
N THR A 7 5.11 -9.83 -7.65
CA THR A 7 4.18 -9.18 -6.71
C THR A 7 4.91 -8.78 -5.43
N GLU A 8 4.38 -7.81 -4.68
CA GLU A 8 4.97 -7.40 -3.41
C GLU A 8 5.04 -8.55 -2.38
N ALA A 9 4.04 -9.45 -2.37
CA ALA A 9 4.06 -10.64 -1.53
C ALA A 9 5.21 -11.60 -1.92
N GLN A 10 5.47 -11.78 -3.22
CA GLN A 10 6.62 -12.56 -3.69
C GLN A 10 7.94 -11.89 -3.32
N VAL A 11 8.03 -10.56 -3.42
CA VAL A 11 9.22 -9.80 -3.00
C VAL A 11 9.50 -10.02 -1.51
N ILE A 12 8.49 -9.89 -0.64
CA ILE A 12 8.64 -10.13 0.80
C ILE A 12 9.06 -11.59 1.06
N GLY A 13 8.47 -12.55 0.36
CA GLY A 13 8.87 -13.96 0.45
C GLY A 13 10.34 -14.20 0.12
N ILE A 14 10.84 -13.58 -0.96
CA ILE A 14 12.25 -13.66 -1.37
C ILE A 14 13.18 -13.03 -0.32
N LEU A 15 12.80 -11.88 0.24
CA LEU A 15 13.58 -11.23 1.31
C LEU A 15 13.63 -12.08 2.59
N ASN A 16 12.52 -12.72 2.93
CA ASN A 16 12.43 -13.60 4.10
C ASN A 16 13.22 -14.89 3.93
N GLU A 17 13.36 -15.42 2.72
CA GLU A 17 14.21 -16.59 2.45
C GLU A 17 15.66 -16.33 2.90
N GLN A 18 16.19 -15.13 2.62
CA GLN A 18 17.53 -14.72 3.05
C GLN A 18 17.65 -14.69 4.59
N THR A 19 16.67 -14.13 5.30
CA THR A 19 16.75 -13.92 6.75
C THR A 19 16.41 -15.18 7.55
N GLN A 20 15.47 -16.00 7.09
CA GLN A 20 15.02 -17.20 7.81
C GLN A 20 15.91 -18.42 7.56
N GLN A 21 16.46 -18.54 6.36
CA GLN A 21 17.31 -19.68 5.99
C GLN A 21 18.81 -19.35 6.03
N GLY A 22 19.16 -18.08 6.33
CA GLY A 22 20.56 -17.63 6.38
C GLY A 22 21.29 -17.71 5.04
N GLN A 23 20.57 -17.81 3.92
CA GLN A 23 21.16 -17.91 2.58
C GLN A 23 21.94 -16.63 2.24
N LYS A 24 22.98 -16.77 1.41
CA LYS A 24 23.70 -15.61 0.89
C LYS A 24 22.84 -14.86 -0.11
N VAL A 25 22.93 -13.52 -0.10
CA VAL A 25 22.19 -12.66 -1.05
C VAL A 25 22.44 -13.07 -2.51
N SER A 26 23.68 -13.44 -2.85
CA SER A 26 24.06 -13.89 -4.19
C SER A 26 23.35 -15.18 -4.62
N GLU A 27 23.10 -16.11 -3.70
CA GLU A 27 22.37 -17.36 -3.96
C GLU A 27 20.89 -17.10 -4.20
N VAL A 28 20.28 -16.26 -3.34
CA VAL A 28 18.88 -15.82 -3.49
C VAL A 28 18.68 -15.09 -4.83
N CYS A 29 19.61 -14.21 -5.17
CA CYS A 29 19.57 -13.46 -6.44
C CYS A 29 19.66 -14.39 -7.65
N ARG A 30 20.57 -15.38 -7.62
CA ARG A 30 20.71 -16.38 -8.68
C ARG A 30 19.45 -17.25 -8.80
N LYS A 31 18.89 -17.70 -7.68
CA LYS A 31 17.70 -18.55 -7.62
C LYS A 31 16.48 -17.86 -8.24
N HIS A 32 16.26 -16.59 -7.93
CA HIS A 32 15.10 -15.84 -8.39
C HIS A 32 15.36 -15.04 -9.68
N GLY A 33 16.59 -15.08 -10.21
CA GLY A 33 16.97 -14.38 -11.43
C GLY A 33 16.82 -12.87 -11.32
N ILE A 34 17.29 -12.31 -10.21
CA ILE A 34 17.32 -10.87 -9.91
C ILE A 34 18.75 -10.42 -9.65
N SER A 35 19.04 -9.13 -9.82
CA SER A 35 20.34 -8.56 -9.43
C SER A 35 20.39 -8.26 -7.94
N GLU A 36 21.59 -8.24 -7.35
CA GLU A 36 21.76 -7.83 -5.95
C GLU A 36 21.26 -6.39 -5.72
N ALA A 37 21.46 -5.49 -6.68
CA ALA A 37 20.89 -4.14 -6.63
C ALA A 37 19.36 -4.16 -6.49
N THR A 38 18.67 -5.06 -7.21
CA THR A 38 17.22 -5.23 -7.10
C THR A 38 16.85 -5.74 -5.70
N PHE A 39 17.61 -6.72 -5.18
CA PHE A 39 17.39 -7.26 -3.85
C PHE A 39 17.53 -6.19 -2.77
N TYR A 40 18.58 -5.37 -2.79
CA TYR A 40 18.77 -4.31 -1.80
C TYR A 40 17.73 -3.19 -1.92
N ASN A 41 17.29 -2.84 -3.13
CA ASN A 41 16.19 -1.89 -3.33
C ASN A 41 14.87 -2.42 -2.77
N TRP A 42 14.60 -3.73 -2.89
CA TRP A 42 13.45 -4.35 -2.25
C TRP A 42 13.60 -4.39 -0.74
N ARG A 43 14.80 -4.73 -0.26
CA ARG A 43 15.10 -4.77 1.18
C ARG A 43 14.90 -3.40 1.82
N SER A 44 15.35 -2.30 1.21
CA SER A 44 15.13 -0.97 1.77
C SER A 44 13.65 -0.58 1.84
N LYS A 45 12.81 -1.12 0.94
CA LYS A 45 11.37 -0.81 0.88
C LYS A 45 10.51 -1.73 1.76
N TYR A 46 10.87 -3.00 1.88
CA TYR A 46 10.01 -4.03 2.48
C TYR A 46 10.66 -4.82 3.63
N ALA A 47 11.92 -4.53 4.00
CA ALA A 47 12.54 -5.24 5.12
C ALA A 47 11.74 -5.06 6.41
N GLY A 48 11.62 -6.16 7.16
CA GLY A 48 10.87 -6.17 8.42
C GLY A 48 9.35 -6.25 8.25
N MET A 49 8.82 -6.08 7.04
CA MET A 49 7.39 -6.18 6.77
C MET A 49 6.97 -7.64 6.54
N LYS A 50 5.98 -8.10 7.30
CA LYS A 50 5.34 -9.40 7.06
C LYS A 50 4.31 -9.29 5.94
N VAL A 51 4.05 -10.41 5.25
CA VAL A 51 3.02 -10.46 4.19
C VAL A 51 1.63 -10.06 4.74
N ASP A 52 1.32 -10.48 5.97
CA ASP A 52 0.06 -10.11 6.64
C ASP A 52 -0.03 -8.62 6.96
N GLU A 53 1.09 -7.98 7.33
CA GLU A 53 1.16 -6.53 7.54
C GLU A 53 0.95 -5.77 6.24
N LEU A 54 1.52 -6.25 5.13
CA LEU A 54 1.28 -5.66 3.80
C LEU A 54 -0.20 -5.78 3.40
N LYS A 55 -0.82 -6.94 3.64
CA LYS A 55 -2.24 -7.14 3.35
C LYS A 55 -3.10 -6.18 4.19
N ARG A 56 -2.81 -6.09 5.48
CA ARG A 56 -3.52 -5.18 6.39
C ARG A 56 -3.34 -3.72 6.00
N LEU A 57 -2.15 -3.32 5.58
CA LEU A 57 -1.87 -1.96 5.10
C LEU A 57 -2.75 -1.61 3.90
N LYS A 58 -2.83 -2.49 2.90
CA LYS A 58 -3.69 -2.26 1.71
C LYS A 58 -5.16 -2.15 2.05
N GLU A 59 -5.64 -2.99 2.96
CA GLU A 59 -7.03 -2.92 3.44
C GLU A 59 -7.31 -1.58 4.12
N LEU A 60 -6.38 -1.12 4.96
CA LEU A 60 -6.48 0.17 5.63
C LEU A 60 -6.40 1.36 4.65
N GLU A 61 -5.52 1.31 3.65
CA GLU A 61 -5.43 2.33 2.61
C GLU A 61 -6.72 2.42 1.79
N TYR A 62 -7.30 1.28 1.41
CA TYR A 62 -8.57 1.21 0.70
C TYR A 62 -9.71 1.78 1.55
N GLU A 63 -9.82 1.36 2.81
CA GLU A 63 -10.87 1.85 3.69
C GLU A 63 -10.70 3.35 3.97
N ASN A 64 -9.47 3.83 4.16
CA ASN A 64 -9.20 5.26 4.36
C ASN A 64 -9.61 6.09 3.14
N ALA A 65 -9.31 5.62 1.92
CA ALA A 65 -9.75 6.26 0.69
C ALA A 65 -11.27 6.29 0.57
N ARG A 66 -11.94 5.18 0.91
CA ARG A 66 -13.41 5.09 0.93
C ARG A 66 -14.03 6.07 1.93
N LEU A 67 -13.52 6.10 3.15
CA LEU A 67 -13.99 6.99 4.22
C LEU A 67 -13.78 8.46 3.85
N LYS A 68 -12.61 8.82 3.30
CA LYS A 68 -12.35 10.19 2.82
C LYS A 68 -13.36 10.62 1.76
N LYS A 69 -13.73 9.73 0.83
CA LYS A 69 -14.75 10.02 -0.19
C LYS A 69 -16.14 10.24 0.43
N ILE A 70 -16.52 9.41 1.39
CA ILE A 70 -17.80 9.56 2.11
C ILE A 70 -17.84 10.90 2.84
N VAL A 71 -16.78 11.23 3.59
CA VAL A 71 -16.68 12.50 4.33
C VAL A 71 -16.75 13.69 3.38
N ALA A 72 -16.02 13.67 2.26
CA ALA A 72 -16.06 14.76 1.28
C ALA A 72 -17.48 14.99 0.72
N ASN A 73 -18.18 13.90 0.37
CA ASN A 73 -19.55 13.99 -0.12
C ASN A 73 -20.49 14.56 0.95
N GLN A 74 -20.40 14.06 2.18
CA GLN A 74 -21.21 14.54 3.31
C GLN A 74 -20.94 16.01 3.61
N SER A 75 -19.68 16.45 3.56
CA SER A 75 -19.34 17.86 3.74
C SER A 75 -20.01 18.75 2.68
N LEU A 76 -19.96 18.34 1.41
CA LEU A 76 -20.63 19.06 0.32
C LEU A 76 -22.16 19.14 0.51
N GLU A 77 -22.79 18.05 0.93
CA GLU A 77 -24.24 18.02 1.22
C GLU A 77 -24.60 18.95 2.39
N ILE A 78 -23.80 18.92 3.47
CA ILE A 78 -23.99 19.80 4.62
C ILE A 78 -23.88 21.27 4.23
N ASP A 79 -22.88 21.63 3.43
CA ASP A 79 -22.67 23.00 2.98
C ASP A 79 -23.83 23.47 2.09
N ALA A 80 -24.29 22.63 1.16
CA ALA A 80 -25.46 22.95 0.33
C ALA A 80 -26.73 23.17 1.17
N ILE A 81 -26.97 22.35 2.20
CA ILE A 81 -28.12 22.51 3.10
C ILE A 81 -28.02 23.82 3.89
N LYS A 82 -26.84 24.14 4.43
CA LYS A 82 -26.62 25.41 5.17
C LYS A 82 -26.84 26.62 4.27
N ASP A 83 -26.38 26.58 3.03
CA ASP A 83 -26.58 27.66 2.05
C ASP A 83 -28.06 27.86 1.70
N LEU A 84 -28.82 26.76 1.56
CA LEU A 84 -30.27 26.84 1.34
C LEU A 84 -31.01 27.42 2.55
N LEU A 85 -30.67 26.96 3.76
CA LEU A 85 -31.28 27.46 4.98
C LEU A 85 -31.00 28.96 5.16
N THR A 86 -29.75 29.39 5.04
CA THR A 86 -29.39 30.81 5.15
C THR A 86 -30.09 31.68 4.11
N LYS A 87 -30.28 31.21 2.87
CA LYS A 87 -31.08 31.94 1.86
C LYS A 87 -32.55 32.01 2.23
N SER A 88 -33.14 30.92 2.75
CA SER A 88 -34.56 30.89 3.14
C SER A 88 -34.89 31.76 4.34
N PHE A 89 -33.95 31.97 5.26
CA PHE A 89 -34.14 32.84 6.44
C PHE A 89 -33.87 34.34 6.16
N ASN A 90 -33.18 34.65 5.06
CA ASN A 90 -32.85 36.02 4.66
C ASN A 90 -33.72 36.55 3.51
N ALA A 91 -34.69 35.75 3.04
CA ALA A 91 -35.72 36.12 2.07
C ALA A 91 -37.03 36.41 2.79
#